data_AF-C4M0T1-F1
#
_entry.id   AF-C4M0T1-F1
#
_cell.length_a   1.000
_cell.length_b   1.000
_cell.length_c   1.000
_cell.angle_alpha   90.00
_cell.angle_beta   90.00
_cell.angle_gamma   90.00
#
_symmetry.space_group_name_H-M   'P 1'
#
loop_
_entity.id
_entity.type
_entity.pdbx_description
1 polymer ?
#
loop_
_entity_poly.entity_id
_entity_poly.type
_entity_poly.pdbx_seq_one_letter_code
_entity_poly.pdbx_strand_id
1 'polypeptide(L)'
;MGNQEAKQQVEILKLPVIDSYNFPLINYLEKAYEFIDSQITQHHPVLVHCDFGISRSASVVIAYLIRKYQMSLKAAFQYVSDRRHIVCPNPAFIMQLYEWQRKYHSCVGNDVDALYIKQLLSVSSLLYRDIPSKSLWNAFVDSKFDFADALKSLRKHLASRDLSMEF
;
A
#
# COMPACT_ATOMS: atom_id res chain seq x y z
N MET A 1 -48.29 0.54 17.61
CA MET A 1 -47.04 -0.16 17.93
C MET A 1 -45.95 0.45 17.07
N GLY A 2 -45.09 1.29 17.64
CA GLY A 2 -44.05 2.00 16.88
C GLY A 2 -42.84 1.09 16.67
N ASN A 3 -42.51 0.80 15.41
CA ASN A 3 -41.23 0.21 15.05
C ASN A 3 -40.13 1.22 15.37
N GLN A 4 -39.43 1.02 16.49
CA GLN A 4 -38.15 1.67 16.71
C GLN A 4 -37.13 0.94 15.82
N GLU A 5 -36.78 1.56 14.70
CA GLU A 5 -35.59 1.18 13.95
C GLU A 5 -34.39 1.32 14.90
N ALA A 6 -33.84 0.19 15.34
CA ALA A 6 -32.60 0.17 16.09
C ALA A 6 -31.53 0.83 15.20
N LYS A 7 -31.02 2.00 15.59
CA LYS A 7 -29.87 2.62 14.94
C LYS A 7 -28.71 1.63 15.03
N GLN A 8 -28.37 1.02 13.91
CA GLN A 8 -27.24 0.10 13.83
C GLN A 8 -25.97 0.91 14.14
N GLN A 9 -25.33 0.60 15.26
CA GLN A 9 -24.11 1.27 15.68
C GLN A 9 -22.97 0.80 14.76
N VAL A 10 -22.48 1.67 13.89
CA VAL A 10 -21.36 1.38 12.98
C VAL A 10 -20.06 1.61 13.73
N GLU A 11 -19.21 0.59 13.82
CA GLU A 11 -17.85 0.74 14.35
C GLU A 11 -16.95 1.39 13.29
N ILE A 12 -16.13 2.37 13.70
CA ILE A 12 -15.34 3.19 12.77
C ILE A 12 -13.88 3.25 13.23
N LEU A 13 -12.99 2.78 12.36
CA LEU A 13 -11.55 3.06 12.43
C LEU A 13 -11.18 4.16 11.42
N LYS A 14 -10.64 5.28 11.91
CA LYS A 14 -10.03 6.32 11.06
C LYS A 14 -8.51 6.21 11.12
N LEU A 15 -7.89 6.11 9.94
CA LEU A 15 -6.44 6.12 9.78
C LEU A 15 -6.05 7.43 9.07
N PRO A 16 -5.17 8.26 9.65
CA PRO A 16 -4.77 9.54 9.08
C PRO A 16 -3.74 9.37 7.95
N VAL A 17 -4.06 8.56 6.94
CA VAL A 17 -3.17 8.23 5.82
C VAL A 17 -3.25 9.31 4.75
N ILE A 18 -2.09 9.86 4.40
CA ILE A 18 -1.93 10.82 3.30
C ILE A 18 -1.43 10.05 2.06
N ASP A 19 -2.05 10.27 0.89
CA ASP A 19 -1.64 9.63 -0.37
C ASP A 19 -0.40 10.32 -0.95
N SER A 20 0.76 10.10 -0.31
CA SER A 20 2.03 10.70 -0.67
C SER A 20 3.14 9.66 -0.60
N TYR A 21 4.16 9.82 -1.46
CA TYR A 21 5.30 8.89 -1.48
C TYR A 21 6.15 8.91 -0.20
N ASN A 22 6.05 9.97 0.60
CA ASN A 22 6.77 10.09 1.87
C ASN A 22 5.99 9.52 3.07
N PHE A 23 4.75 9.03 2.86
CA PHE A 23 3.90 8.58 3.95
C PHE A 23 4.18 7.11 4.31
N PRO A 24 4.46 6.77 5.58
CA PRO A 24 4.74 5.40 6.01
C PRO A 24 3.44 4.62 6.27
N LEU A 25 2.72 4.27 5.20
CA LEU A 25 1.52 3.44 5.25
C LEU A 25 1.73 2.15 6.05
N ILE A 26 2.91 1.52 5.96
CA ILE A 26 3.22 0.25 6.62
C ILE A 26 2.98 0.30 8.14
N ASN A 27 3.16 1.46 8.77
CA ASN A 27 2.95 1.67 10.21
C ASN A 27 1.48 1.56 10.62
N TYR A 28 0.54 1.63 9.66
CA TYR A 28 -0.91 1.56 9.90
C TYR A 28 -1.53 0.23 9.50
N LEU A 29 -0.80 -0.63 8.76
CA LEU A 29 -1.35 -1.85 8.19
C LEU A 29 -1.71 -2.90 9.25
N GLU A 30 -0.96 -2.99 10.34
CA GLU A 30 -1.27 -3.89 11.46
C GLU A 30 -2.61 -3.54 12.09
N LYS A 31 -2.80 -2.26 12.47
CA LYS A 31 -4.04 -1.76 13.06
C LYS A 31 -5.23 -1.91 12.11
N ALA A 32 -5.02 -1.66 10.82
CA ALA A 32 -6.06 -1.85 9.80
C ALA A 32 -6.47 -3.32 9.69
N TYR A 33 -5.49 -4.23 9.68
CA TYR A 33 -5.75 -5.67 9.66
C TYR A 33 -6.55 -6.11 10.88
N GLU A 34 -6.13 -5.76 12.10
CA GLU A 34 -6.80 -6.18 13.34
C GLU A 34 -8.27 -5.73 13.38
N PHE A 35 -8.53 -4.49 12.94
CA PHE A 35 -9.89 -3.98 12.85
C PHE A 35 -10.71 -4.75 11.81
N ILE A 36 -10.22 -4.90 10.57
CA ILE A 36 -10.96 -5.61 9.52
C ILE A 36 -11.20 -7.07 9.92
N ASP A 37 -10.19 -7.74 10.46
CA ASP A 37 -10.27 -9.17 10.80
C ASP A 37 -11.22 -9.44 11.96
N SER A 38 -11.24 -8.54 12.97
CA SER A 38 -12.17 -8.68 14.10
C SER A 38 -13.63 -8.54 13.67
N GLN A 39 -13.94 -7.57 12.79
CA GLN A 39 -15.29 -7.37 12.26
C GLN A 39 -15.73 -8.54 11.36
N ILE A 40 -14.86 -8.99 10.45
CA ILE A 40 -15.16 -10.13 9.57
C ILE A 40 -15.37 -11.42 10.37
N THR A 41 -14.58 -11.65 11.43
CA THR A 41 -14.73 -12.82 12.32
C THR A 41 -16.07 -12.81 13.07
N GLN A 42 -16.62 -11.62 13.34
CA GLN A 42 -17.97 -11.46 13.91
C GLN A 42 -19.09 -11.48 12.86
N HIS A 43 -18.78 -11.82 11.60
CA HIS A 43 -19.71 -11.80 10.47
C HIS A 43 -20.30 -10.40 10.18
N HIS A 44 -19.58 -9.33 10.54
CA HIS A 44 -19.96 -7.97 10.19
C HIS A 44 -19.36 -7.56 8.83
N PRO A 45 -20.14 -6.95 7.93
CA PRO A 45 -19.60 -6.39 6.69
C PRO A 45 -18.72 -5.18 6.98
N VAL A 46 -17.60 -5.05 6.26
CA VAL A 46 -16.66 -3.94 6.41
C VAL A 46 -16.56 -3.13 5.12
N LEU A 47 -16.74 -1.81 5.23
CA LEU A 47 -16.45 -0.86 4.16
C LEU A 47 -15.10 -0.20 4.41
N VAL A 48 -14.15 -0.39 3.49
CA VAL A 48 -12.87 0.33 3.48
C VAL A 48 -12.92 1.38 2.37
N HIS A 49 -12.81 2.67 2.72
CA HIS A 49 -12.88 3.75 1.75
C HIS A 49 -11.79 4.81 1.97
N CYS A 50 -11.52 5.59 0.91
CA CYS A 50 -10.76 6.83 0.94
C CYS A 50 -11.48 7.83 -0.01
N ASP A 51 -10.83 8.91 -0.42
CA ASP A 51 -11.49 9.95 -1.23
C ASP A 51 -11.97 9.42 -2.59
N PHE A 52 -11.10 8.72 -3.34
CA PHE A 52 -11.41 8.24 -4.70
C PHE A 52 -11.50 6.72 -4.85
N GLY A 53 -11.10 5.97 -3.82
CA GLY A 53 -11.02 4.50 -3.90
C GLY A 53 -9.94 3.98 -4.87
N ILE A 54 -8.94 4.80 -5.18
CA ILE A 54 -7.85 4.47 -6.14
C ILE A 54 -6.63 3.88 -5.42
N SER A 55 -6.13 4.58 -4.38
CA SER A 55 -4.85 4.27 -3.74
C SER A 55 -5.00 3.82 -2.29
N ARG A 56 -5.15 4.73 -1.31
CA ARG A 56 -5.15 4.42 0.14
C ARG A 56 -6.02 3.23 0.55
N SER A 57 -7.31 3.25 0.25
CA SER A 57 -8.23 2.17 0.63
C SER A 57 -7.89 0.86 -0.08
N ALA A 58 -7.54 0.92 -1.36
CA ALA A 58 -7.11 -0.25 -2.13
C ALA A 58 -5.85 -0.88 -1.53
N SER A 59 -4.86 -0.07 -1.14
CA SER A 59 -3.66 -0.55 -0.47
C SER A 59 -3.97 -1.28 0.83
N VAL A 60 -4.90 -0.75 1.65
CA VAL A 60 -5.32 -1.42 2.90
C VAL A 60 -5.99 -2.77 2.61
N VAL A 61 -6.87 -2.85 1.61
CA VAL A 61 -7.52 -4.11 1.21
C VAL A 61 -6.49 -5.11 0.67
N ILE A 62 -5.56 -4.67 -0.17
CA ILE A 62 -4.47 -5.52 -0.69
C ILE A 62 -3.61 -6.06 0.47
N ALA A 63 -3.22 -5.21 1.43
CA ALA A 63 -2.45 -5.62 2.60
C ALA A 63 -3.20 -6.65 3.46
N TYR A 64 -4.52 -6.49 3.62
CA TYR A 64 -5.37 -7.46 4.32
C TYR A 64 -5.33 -8.82 3.61
N LEU A 65 -5.48 -8.84 2.28
CA LEU A 65 -5.45 -10.08 1.49
C LEU A 65 -4.10 -10.79 1.56
N ILE A 66 -3.00 -10.03 1.46
CA ILE A 66 -1.64 -10.55 1.57
C ILE A 66 -1.45 -11.28 2.90
N ARG A 67 -1.88 -10.66 4.02
CA ARG A 67 -1.67 -11.22 5.35
C ARG A 67 -2.67 -12.33 5.68
N LYS A 68 -3.97 -12.11 5.50
CA LYS A 68 -5.03 -13.06 5.91
C LYS A 68 -5.00 -14.33 5.07
N TYR A 69 -4.85 -14.18 3.75
CA TYR A 69 -4.99 -15.27 2.79
C TYR A 69 -3.67 -15.69 2.16
N GLN A 70 -2.53 -15.16 2.66
CA GLN A 70 -1.20 -15.47 2.15
C GLN A 70 -1.08 -15.26 0.62
N MET A 71 -1.84 -14.30 0.07
CA MET A 71 -1.75 -13.95 -1.34
C MET A 71 -0.44 -13.19 -1.61
N SER A 72 0.22 -13.46 -2.74
CA SER A 72 1.27 -12.55 -3.21
C SER A 72 0.68 -11.18 -3.53
N LEU A 73 1.50 -10.13 -3.52
CA LEU A 73 1.11 -8.78 -3.92
C LEU A 73 0.50 -8.79 -5.32
N LYS A 74 1.08 -9.58 -6.24
CA LYS A 74 0.50 -9.78 -7.57
C LYS A 74 -0.92 -10.31 -7.50
N ALA A 75 -1.13 -11.43 -6.80
CA ALA A 75 -2.44 -12.07 -6.70
C ALA A 75 -3.47 -11.17 -5.98
N ALA A 76 -3.08 -10.55 -4.86
CA ALA A 76 -3.93 -9.64 -4.11
C ALA A 76 -4.31 -8.39 -4.91
N PHE A 77 -3.35 -7.80 -5.62
CA PHE A 77 -3.60 -6.67 -6.50
C PHE A 77 -4.60 -7.05 -7.60
N GLN A 78 -4.35 -8.15 -8.33
CA GLN A 78 -5.22 -8.63 -9.40
C GLN A 78 -6.64 -8.90 -8.90
N TYR A 79 -6.76 -9.59 -7.76
CA TYR A 79 -8.05 -9.86 -7.13
C TYR A 79 -8.87 -8.59 -6.89
N VAL A 80 -8.22 -7.51 -6.44
CA VAL A 80 -8.85 -6.23 -6.15
C VAL A 80 -9.13 -5.45 -7.44
N SER A 81 -8.20 -5.41 -8.40
CA SER A 81 -8.37 -4.69 -9.67
C SER A 81 -9.46 -5.29 -10.55
N ASP A 82 -9.63 -6.62 -10.53
CA ASP A 82 -10.70 -7.32 -11.25
C ASP A 82 -12.10 -6.90 -10.75
N ARG A 83 -12.20 -6.52 -9.47
CA ARG A 83 -13.43 -6.02 -8.84
C ARG A 83 -13.57 -4.50 -8.92
N ARG A 84 -12.45 -3.78 -9.03
CA ARG A 84 -12.41 -2.32 -9.11
C ARG A 84 -11.28 -1.86 -10.03
N HIS A 85 -11.59 -1.73 -11.33
CA HIS A 85 -10.62 -1.44 -12.39
C HIS A 85 -9.82 -0.13 -12.25
N ILE A 86 -10.27 0.83 -11.41
CA ILE A 86 -9.54 2.10 -11.20
C ILE A 86 -8.44 2.00 -10.14
N VAL A 87 -8.28 0.84 -9.50
CA VAL A 87 -7.31 0.63 -8.44
C VAL A 87 -5.91 0.86 -8.98
N CYS A 88 -5.23 1.84 -8.39
CA CYS A 88 -3.85 2.19 -8.72
C CYS A 88 -3.21 2.86 -7.50
N PRO A 89 -2.76 2.07 -6.51
CA PRO A 89 -1.93 2.57 -5.42
C PRO A 89 -0.74 3.36 -5.94
N ASN A 90 -0.36 4.39 -5.18
CA ASN A 90 0.84 5.14 -5.52
C ASN A 90 2.09 4.22 -5.49
N PRO A 91 3.15 4.55 -6.25
CA PRO A 91 4.35 3.72 -6.36
C PRO A 91 5.02 3.38 -5.01
N ALA A 92 5.03 4.32 -4.06
CA ALA A 92 5.58 4.09 -2.73
C ALA A 92 4.74 3.10 -1.90
N PHE A 93 3.42 3.16 -2.01
CA PHE A 93 2.53 2.21 -1.35
C PHE A 93 2.69 0.81 -1.94
N ILE A 94 2.91 0.68 -3.25
CA ILE A 94 3.24 -0.62 -3.87
C ILE A 94 4.51 -1.23 -3.25
N MET A 95 5.56 -0.41 -3.05
CA MET A 95 6.80 -0.86 -2.39
C MET A 95 6.56 -1.28 -0.94
N GLN A 96 5.81 -0.50 -0.17
CA GLN A 96 5.45 -0.84 1.21
C GLN A 96 4.56 -2.09 1.30
N LEU A 97 3.70 -2.35 0.32
CA LEU A 97 2.92 -3.59 0.24
C LEU A 97 3.81 -4.80 -0.09
N TYR A 98 4.88 -4.61 -0.86
CA TYR A 98 5.87 -5.66 -1.09
C TYR A 98 6.70 -5.95 0.17
N GLU A 99 7.12 -4.91 0.89
CA GLU A 99 7.74 -5.06 2.22
C GLU A 99 6.80 -5.81 3.18
N TRP A 100 5.51 -5.46 3.18
CA TRP A 100 4.48 -6.14 3.96
C TRP A 100 4.36 -7.63 3.61
N GLN A 101 4.33 -7.99 2.32
CA GLN A 101 4.35 -9.40 1.90
C GLN A 101 5.56 -10.13 2.47
N ARG A 102 6.76 -9.55 2.33
CA ARG A 102 8.00 -10.16 2.83
C ARG A 102 7.99 -10.36 4.34
N LYS A 103 7.29 -9.52 5.09
CA LYS A 103 7.12 -9.66 6.55
C LYS A 103 6.29 -10.89 6.95
N TYR A 104 5.25 -11.25 6.19
CA TYR A 104 4.33 -12.33 6.56
C TYR A 104 4.52 -13.63 5.77
N HIS A 105 5.20 -13.62 4.63
CA HIS A 105 5.44 -14.82 3.82
C HIS A 105 6.80 -15.44 4.17
N SER A 106 6.78 -16.61 4.82
CA SER A 106 7.99 -17.29 5.33
C SER A 106 8.85 -17.96 4.24
N CYS A 107 8.34 -18.13 3.02
CA CYS A 107 9.05 -18.68 1.88
C CYS A 107 9.29 -17.60 0.82
N VAL A 108 10.55 -17.15 0.70
CA VAL A 108 10.98 -16.24 -0.37
C VAL A 108 11.08 -17.04 -1.66
N GLY A 109 10.25 -16.71 -2.64
CA GLY A 109 10.41 -17.15 -4.03
C GLY A 109 9.47 -16.33 -4.92
N ASN A 110 9.83 -15.83 -6.09
CA ASN A 110 11.05 -15.87 -6.89
C ASN A 110 11.13 -14.49 -7.59
N ASP A 111 12.13 -14.26 -8.43
CA ASP A 111 12.29 -13.07 -9.29
C ASP A 111 11.02 -12.65 -10.08
N VAL A 112 10.01 -13.52 -10.15
CA VAL A 112 8.68 -13.33 -10.76
C VAL A 112 7.92 -12.13 -10.17
N ASP A 113 8.00 -11.88 -8.85
CA ASP A 113 7.29 -10.75 -8.23
C ASP A 113 7.96 -9.41 -8.58
N ALA A 114 9.30 -9.39 -8.68
CA ALA A 114 10.03 -8.16 -8.97
C ALA A 114 9.76 -7.63 -10.38
N LEU A 115 9.63 -8.50 -11.37
CA LEU A 115 9.26 -8.09 -12.74
C LEU A 115 7.84 -7.52 -12.80
N TYR A 116 6.88 -8.19 -12.14
CA TYR A 116 5.50 -7.70 -12.07
C TYR A 116 5.43 -6.34 -11.36
N ILE A 117 6.14 -6.18 -10.24
CA ILE A 117 6.20 -4.91 -9.52
C ILE A 117 6.77 -3.81 -10.41
N LYS A 118 7.85 -4.06 -11.17
CA LYS A 118 8.39 -3.07 -12.13
C LYS A 118 7.35 -2.66 -13.18
N GLN A 119 6.57 -3.60 -13.71
CA GLN A 119 5.48 -3.30 -14.64
C GLN A 119 4.40 -2.46 -13.96
N LEU A 120 3.98 -2.84 -12.76
CA LEU A 120 2.97 -2.11 -12.00
C LEU A 120 3.43 -0.68 -11.66
N LEU A 121 4.70 -0.51 -11.27
CA LEU A 121 5.30 0.80 -11.02
C LEU A 121 5.29 1.65 -12.30
N SER A 122 5.59 1.08 -13.47
CA SER A 122 5.56 1.83 -14.73
C SER A 122 4.17 2.40 -15.06
N VAL A 123 3.10 1.65 -14.74
CA VAL A 123 1.72 2.11 -14.91
C VAL A 123 1.36 3.15 -13.86
N SER A 124 1.67 2.90 -12.59
CA SER A 124 1.34 3.82 -11.49
C SER A 124 2.06 5.17 -11.63
N SER A 125 3.29 5.20 -12.14
CA SER A 125 4.03 6.44 -12.43
C SER A 125 3.35 7.34 -13.47
N LEU A 126 2.42 6.84 -14.28
CA LEU A 126 1.64 7.68 -15.22
C LEU A 126 0.63 8.57 -14.49
N LEU A 127 0.07 8.08 -13.38
CA LEU A 127 -0.85 8.84 -12.52
C LEU A 127 -0.11 9.68 -11.47
N TYR A 128 1.03 9.19 -10.99
CA TYR A 128 1.81 9.80 -9.91
C TYR A 128 3.17 10.32 -10.41
N ARG A 129 3.15 11.34 -11.27
CA ARG A 129 4.35 11.86 -11.97
C ARG A 129 5.33 12.59 -11.05
N ASP A 130 4.86 13.10 -9.93
CA ASP A 130 5.66 13.77 -8.90
C ASP A 130 6.49 12.78 -8.06
N ILE A 131 6.17 11.48 -8.13
CA ILE A 131 6.87 10.44 -7.37
C ILE A 131 8.09 9.97 -8.19
N PRO A 132 9.33 10.08 -7.66
CA PRO A 132 10.56 9.65 -8.35
C PRO A 132 10.70 8.12 -8.33
N SER A 133 9.77 7.43 -9.00
CA SER A 133 9.49 5.99 -8.85
C SER A 133 10.71 5.13 -9.17
N LYS A 134 11.49 5.48 -10.20
CA LYS A 134 12.72 4.75 -10.58
C LYS A 134 13.80 4.87 -9.50
N SER A 135 14.11 6.09 -9.06
CA SER A 135 15.13 6.33 -8.04
C SER A 135 14.73 5.74 -6.69
N LEU A 136 13.44 5.84 -6.34
CA LEU A 136 12.90 5.24 -5.13
C LEU A 136 12.94 3.72 -5.18
N TRP A 137 12.60 3.09 -6.31
CA TRP A 137 12.70 1.64 -6.48
C TRP A 137 14.14 1.15 -6.33
N ASN A 138 15.11 1.83 -6.93
CA ASN A 138 16.52 1.48 -6.79
C ASN A 138 16.97 1.56 -5.33
N ALA A 139 16.67 2.68 -4.65
CA ALA A 139 16.96 2.85 -3.23
C ALA A 139 16.30 1.76 -2.38
N PHE A 140 15.07 1.35 -2.73
CA PHE A 140 14.34 0.30 -2.04
C PHE A 140 14.98 -1.08 -2.19
N VAL A 141 15.45 -1.42 -3.39
CA VAL A 141 16.22 -2.65 -3.62
C VAL A 141 17.55 -2.61 -2.86
N ASP A 142 18.28 -1.49 -2.92
CA ASP A 142 19.58 -1.32 -2.24
C ASP A 142 19.44 -1.39 -0.71
N SER A 143 18.32 -0.90 -0.17
CA SER A 143 17.94 -1.00 1.25
C SER A 143 17.38 -2.38 1.63
N LYS A 144 17.55 -3.41 0.80
CA LYS A 144 17.05 -4.77 1.05
C LYS A 144 15.54 -4.82 1.32
N PHE A 145 14.79 -3.98 0.60
CA PHE A 145 13.34 -3.85 0.69
C PHE A 145 12.82 -3.28 2.03
N ASP A 146 13.63 -2.48 2.71
CA ASP A 146 13.19 -1.59 3.81
C ASP A 146 12.83 -0.21 3.25
N PHE A 147 11.55 0.18 3.34
CA PHE A 147 11.07 1.43 2.74
C PHE A 147 11.55 2.67 3.50
N ALA A 148 11.72 2.59 4.82
CA ALA A 148 12.16 3.72 5.62
C ALA A 148 13.61 4.09 5.29
N ASP A 149 14.48 3.10 5.14
CA ASP A 149 15.87 3.29 4.74
C ASP A 149 15.99 3.72 3.27
N ALA A 150 15.12 3.21 2.40
CA ALA A 150 15.03 3.65 1.01
C ALA A 150 14.74 5.16 0.91
N LEU A 151 13.76 5.65 1.67
CA LEU A 151 13.42 7.07 1.72
C LEU A 151 14.56 7.92 2.28
N LYS A 152 15.26 7.46 3.32
CA LYS A 152 16.45 8.17 3.85
C LYS A 152 17.55 8.26 2.79
N SER A 153 17.83 7.16 2.09
CA SER A 153 18.83 7.09 1.01
C SER A 153 18.48 8.03 -0.13
N LEU A 154 17.22 8.00 -0.60
CA LEU A 154 16.73 8.88 -1.65
C LEU A 154 16.87 10.36 -1.27
N ARG A 155 16.49 10.74 -0.04
CA ARG A 155 16.60 12.12 0.44
C ARG A 155 18.05 12.59 0.47
N LYS A 156 18.97 11.74 0.95
CA LYS A 156 20.40 12.04 0.95
C LYS A 156 20.92 12.26 -0.48
N HIS A 157 20.50 11.41 -1.42
CA HIS A 157 20.91 11.54 -2.82
C HIS A 157 20.36 12.82 -3.46
N LEU A 158 19.09 13.15 -3.25
CA LEU A 158 18.46 14.37 -3.78
C LEU A 158 19.10 15.63 -3.18
N ALA A 159 19.38 15.64 -1.87
CA ALA A 159 20.09 16.74 -1.21
C ALA A 159 21.53 16.91 -1.73
N SER A 160 22.22 15.82 -2.09
CA SER A 160 23.57 15.90 -2.66
C SER A 160 23.62 16.34 -4.13
N ARG A 161 22.47 16.35 -4.82
CA ARG A 161 22.36 16.86 -6.20
C ARG A 161 22.09 18.36 -6.25
N ASP A 162 21.69 18.96 -5.14
CA ASP A 162 21.42 20.38 -5.03
C ASP A 162 22.55 21.03 -4.23
N LEU A 163 23.62 21.44 -4.92
CA LEU A 163 24.65 22.40 -4.51
C LEU A 163 25.58 22.64 -5.73
N SER A 164 25.52 23.81 -6.36
CA SER A 164 26.58 24.44 -7.19
C SER A 164 26.77 24.12 -8.70
N MET A 165 25.75 23.77 -9.49
CA MET A 165 25.90 23.73 -10.97
C MET A 165 24.75 24.36 -11.78
N GLU A 166 24.19 25.48 -11.32
CA GLU A 166 23.53 26.45 -12.19
C GLU A 166 23.83 27.87 -11.68
N PHE A 167 25.02 28.37 -12.01
CA PHE A 167 25.33 29.79 -12.23
C PHE A 167 26.36 29.86 -13.35
#